data_AF-A0A347UEH5-F1
#
_entry.id   AF-A0A347UEH5-F1
#
_cell.length_a   1.000
_cell.length_b   1.000
_cell.length_c   1.000
_cell.angle_alpha   90.00
_cell.angle_beta   90.00
_cell.angle_gamma   90.00
#
_symmetry.space_group_name_H-M   'P 1'
#
loop_
_entity.id
_entity.type
_entity.pdbx_description
1 polymer ?
#
loop_
_entity_poly.entity_id
_entity_poly.type
_entity_poly.pdbx_seq_one_letter_code
_entity_poly.pdbx_strand_id
1 'polypeptide(L)'
;MTITATIDEHEAVTLTYTRMNTTSNLGVPDAASFADDLLSTFNPEQADIVRAGYNILVTAEGVTVEVYPNSFPIPWQHIASVVEQLNA
;
A
#
# COMPACT_ATOMS: atom_id res chain seq x y z
N MET A 1 0.06 -11.95 11.14
CA MET A 1 0.49 -11.19 9.95
C MET A 1 0.38 -9.74 10.32
N THR A 2 1.45 -8.98 10.15
CA THR A 2 1.50 -7.56 10.51
C THR A 2 2.02 -6.80 9.29
N ILE A 3 1.30 -5.74 8.92
CA ILE A 3 1.73 -4.77 7.91
C ILE A 3 1.93 -3.45 8.64
N THR A 4 3.10 -2.84 8.46
CA THR A 4 3.41 -1.50 8.95
C THR A 4 3.82 -0.62 7.79
N ALA A 5 3.30 0.60 7.74
CA ALA A 5 3.68 1.65 6.81
C ALA A 5 4.44 2.74 7.58
N THR A 6 5.62 3.12 7.08
CA THR A 6 6.42 4.21 7.64
C THR A 6 6.78 5.19 6.55
N ILE A 7 6.67 6.48 6.82
CA ILE A 7 7.03 7.55 5.89
C ILE A 7 8.45 8.02 6.20
N ASP A 8 9.30 8.09 5.18
CA ASP A 8 10.66 8.63 5.27
C ASP A 8 10.66 10.17 5.09
N GLU A 9 11.81 10.79 5.39
CA GLU A 9 12.09 12.24 5.25
C GLU A 9 11.76 12.79 3.85
N HIS A 10 11.75 11.92 2.83
CA HIS A 10 11.46 12.25 1.44
C HIS A 10 10.00 11.97 1.02
N GLU A 11 9.07 11.83 1.97
CA GLU A 11 7.66 11.47 1.72
C GLU A 11 7.46 10.08 1.07
N ALA A 12 8.52 9.28 1.01
CA ALA A 12 8.49 7.91 0.51
C ALA A 12 7.97 6.95 1.60
N VAL A 13 6.98 6.13 1.26
CA VAL A 13 6.45 5.08 2.15
C VAL A 13 7.30 3.85 2.05
N THR A 14 7.69 3.29 3.17
CA THR A 14 8.15 1.90 3.26
C THR A 14 7.04 1.04 3.85
N LEU A 15 6.41 0.21 3.03
CA LEU A 15 5.51 -0.84 3.47
C LEU A 15 6.32 -2.04 3.91
N THR A 16 6.19 -2.44 5.17
CA THR A 16 6.87 -3.60 5.74
C THR A 16 5.84 -4.67 6.07
N TYR A 17 6.01 -5.85 5.50
CA TYR A 17 5.18 -7.03 5.77
C TYR A 17 6.00 -8.05 6.53
N THR A 18 5.51 -8.49 7.68
CA THR A 18 6.10 -9.60 8.44
C THR A 18 5.12 -10.77 8.52
N ARG A 19 5.49 -11.91 7.92
CA ARG A 19 4.79 -13.18 8.08
C ARG A 19 5.74 -14.27 8.52
N MET A 20 5.48 -14.78 9.72
CA MET A 20 6.14 -15.93 10.36
C MET A 20 7.67 -15.76 10.48
N ASN A 21 8.42 -15.76 9.37
CA ASN A 21 9.88 -15.55 9.34
C ASN A 21 10.36 -14.68 8.15
N THR A 22 9.45 -14.14 7.33
CA THR A 22 9.81 -13.34 6.16
C THR A 22 9.38 -11.89 6.37
N THR A 23 10.33 -10.98 6.16
CA THR A 23 10.09 -9.54 6.12
C THR A 23 10.29 -9.06 4.70
N SER A 24 9.28 -8.41 4.12
CA SER A 24 9.37 -7.76 2.81
C SER A 24 9.14 -6.26 2.96
N ASN A 25 9.90 -5.47 2.21
CA ASN A 25 9.79 -4.02 2.20
C ASN A 25 9.45 -3.54 0.78
N LEU A 26 8.49 -2.64 0.65
CA LEU A 26 8.15 -1.97 -0.61
C LEU A 26 8.22 -0.45 -0.41
N GLY A 27 9.05 0.23 -1.22
CA GLY A 27 9.13 1.69 -1.25
C GLY A 27 8.11 2.27 -2.22
N VAL A 28 7.21 3.15 -1.78
CA VAL A 28 6.27 3.90 -2.61
C VAL A 28 6.66 5.38 -2.55
N PRO A 29 6.84 6.07 -3.70
CA PRO A 29 7.47 7.40 -3.71
C PRO A 29 6.62 8.55 -3.15
N ASP A 30 5.30 8.38 -2.99
CA ASP A 30 4.41 9.47 -2.56
C ASP A 30 3.38 8.97 -1.54
N ALA A 31 3.63 9.25 -0.25
CA ALA A 31 2.80 8.76 0.84
C ALA A 31 1.39 9.33 0.86
N ALA A 32 1.26 10.63 0.62
CA ALA A 32 -0.02 11.32 0.68
C ALA A 32 -0.95 10.83 -0.44
N SER A 33 -0.48 10.80 -1.69
CA SER A 33 -1.26 10.29 -2.81
C SER A 33 -1.57 8.80 -2.65
N PHE A 34 -0.61 8.02 -2.12
CA PHE A 34 -0.81 6.60 -1.89
C PHE A 34 -1.88 6.32 -0.83
N ALA A 35 -1.92 7.09 0.26
CA ALA A 35 -2.95 6.94 1.28
C ALA A 35 -4.35 7.30 0.76
N ASP A 36 -4.46 8.38 -0.03
CA ASP A 36 -5.72 8.79 -0.66
C ASP A 36 -6.20 7.75 -1.69
N ASP A 37 -5.29 7.26 -2.53
CA ASP A 37 -5.58 6.21 -3.51
C ASP A 37 -6.03 4.91 -2.82
N LEU A 38 -5.36 4.49 -1.74
CA LEU A 38 -5.77 3.34 -0.92
C LEU A 38 -7.16 3.54 -0.33
N LEU A 39 -7.48 4.72 0.21
CA LEU A 39 -8.82 5.03 0.69
C LEU A 39 -9.86 4.94 -0.42
N SER A 40 -9.51 5.43 -1.62
CA SER A 40 -10.41 5.38 -2.75
C SER A 40 -10.71 3.95 -3.22
N THR A 41 -9.86 2.96 -2.92
CA THR A 41 -10.13 1.54 -3.27
C THR A 41 -11.29 0.92 -2.48
N PHE A 42 -11.73 1.54 -1.38
CA PHE A 42 -12.96 1.12 -0.69
C PHE A 42 -14.23 1.45 -1.47
N ASN A 43 -14.16 2.31 -2.50
CA ASN A 43 -15.28 2.56 -3.38
C ASN A 43 -15.47 1.35 -4.32
N PRO A 44 -16.64 0.69 -4.32
CA PRO A 44 -16.85 -0.55 -5.08
C PRO A 44 -16.84 -0.35 -6.60
N GLU A 45 -16.96 0.89 -7.07
CA GLU A 45 -16.85 1.25 -8.48
C GLU A 45 -15.40 1.54 -8.90
N GLN A 46 -14.46 1.53 -7.95
CA GLN A 46 -13.09 1.91 -8.23
C GLN A 46 -12.31 0.78 -8.90
N ALA A 47 -11.71 1.11 -10.03
CA ALA A 47 -10.84 0.22 -10.79
C ALA A 47 -9.38 0.33 -10.31
N ASP A 48 -8.48 -0.40 -10.98
CA ASP A 48 -7.05 -0.32 -10.73
C ASP A 48 -6.52 1.12 -10.88
N ILE A 49 -5.67 1.54 -9.96
CA ILE A 49 -5.06 2.87 -9.96
C ILE A 49 -3.64 2.75 -10.52
N VAL A 50 -3.34 3.49 -11.59
CA VAL A 50 -2.04 3.48 -12.26
C VAL A 50 -1.39 4.86 -12.10
N ARG A 51 -0.28 4.93 -11.35
CA ARG A 51 0.51 6.15 -11.13
C ARG A 51 1.90 5.97 -11.76
N ALA A 52 2.60 7.08 -11.98
CA ALA A 52 3.94 7.05 -12.57
C ALA A 52 4.98 6.31 -11.72
N GLY A 53 4.75 6.16 -10.40
CA GLY A 53 5.67 5.52 -9.46
C GLY A 53 5.17 4.24 -8.80
N TYR A 54 3.87 3.92 -8.91
CA TYR A 54 3.27 2.71 -8.37
C TYR A 54 1.93 2.42 -9.04
N ASN A 55 1.49 1.16 -8.97
CA ASN A 55 0.14 0.77 -9.32
C ASN A 55 -0.56 0.17 -8.10
N ILE A 56 -1.87 0.35 -7.99
CA ILE A 56 -2.72 -0.34 -7.02
C ILE A 56 -3.72 -1.16 -7.81
N LEU A 57 -3.54 -2.47 -7.79
CA LEU A 57 -4.45 -3.42 -8.44
C LEU A 57 -5.48 -3.88 -7.42
N VAL A 58 -6.77 -3.68 -7.72
CA VAL A 58 -7.85 -4.09 -6.83
C VAL A 58 -8.19 -5.56 -7.10
N THR A 59 -8.21 -6.37 -6.05
CA THR A 59 -8.46 -7.82 -6.14
C THR A 59 -9.56 -8.24 -5.17
N ALA A 60 -10.06 -9.47 -5.32
CA ALA A 60 -11.07 -10.00 -4.40
C ALA A 60 -10.57 -10.08 -2.94
N GLU A 61 -9.26 -10.23 -2.73
CA GLU A 61 -8.66 -10.44 -1.40
C GLU A 61 -8.15 -9.14 -0.74
N GLY A 62 -8.03 -8.06 -1.52
CA GLY A 62 -7.44 -6.79 -1.08
C GLY A 62 -6.93 -5.98 -2.25
N VAL A 63 -5.82 -5.29 -2.04
CA VAL A 63 -5.11 -4.55 -3.09
C VAL A 63 -3.70 -5.10 -3.25
N THR A 64 -3.18 -5.09 -4.48
CA THR A 64 -1.77 -5.38 -4.74
C THR A 64 -1.09 -4.10 -5.19
N VAL A 65 -0.11 -3.64 -4.42
CA VAL A 65 0.69 -2.47 -4.75
C VAL A 65 1.88 -2.93 -5.55
N GLU A 66 2.06 -2.41 -6.76
CA GLU A 66 3.19 -2.74 -7.62
C GLU A 66 4.09 -1.51 -7.77
N VAL A 67 5.36 -1.67 -7.41
CA VAL A 67 6.42 -0.70 -7.68
C VAL A 67 7.53 -1.46 -8.38
N TYR A 68 7.59 -1.35 -9.71
CA TYR A 68 8.46 -2.18 -10.52
C TYR A 68 9.91 -2.18 -10.00
N PRO A 69 10.53 -3.36 -9.79
CA PRO A 69 10.06 -4.70 -10.15
C PRO A 69 9.31 -5.45 -9.03
N ASN A 70 9.03 -4.80 -7.90
CA ASN A 70 8.47 -5.42 -6.70
C ASN A 70 6.96 -5.25 -6.62
N SER A 71 6.30 -6.16 -5.90
CA SER A 71 4.89 -6.05 -5.58
C SER A 71 4.62 -6.43 -4.12
N PHE A 72 3.54 -5.89 -3.57
CA PHE A 72 3.19 -6.02 -2.17
C PHE A 72 1.67 -6.15 -2.02
N PRO A 73 1.16 -7.33 -1.63
CA PRO A 73 -0.25 -7.52 -1.38
C PRO A 73 -0.65 -6.97 0.00
N ILE A 74 -1.71 -6.17 0.04
CA ILE A 74 -2.34 -5.64 1.25
C ILE A 74 -3.78 -6.18 1.32
N PRO A 75 -4.08 -7.13 2.22
CA PRO A 75 -5.44 -7.62 2.40
C PRO A 75 -6.38 -6.52 2.89
N TRP A 76 -7.66 -6.57 2.52
CA TRP A 76 -8.68 -5.56 2.88
C TRP A 76 -8.67 -5.18 4.37
N GLN A 77 -8.56 -6.17 5.25
CA GLN A 77 -8.54 -6.00 6.71
C GLN A 77 -7.37 -5.14 7.23
N HIS A 78 -6.31 -4.95 6.43
CA HIS A 78 -5.14 -4.17 6.79
C HIS A 78 -5.08 -2.80 6.10
N ILE A 79 -5.87 -2.55 5.05
CA ILE A 79 -5.80 -1.30 4.29
C ILE A 79 -6.11 -0.10 5.18
N ALA A 80 -7.18 -0.16 5.98
CA ALA A 80 -7.54 0.94 6.89
C ALA A 80 -6.41 1.27 7.88
N SER A 81 -5.73 0.23 8.40
CA SER A 81 -4.60 0.42 9.32
C SER A 81 -3.38 1.01 8.62
N VAL A 82 -3.10 0.58 7.38
CA VAL A 82 -2.02 1.16 6.55
C VAL A 82 -2.30 2.63 6.27
N VAL A 83 -3.51 2.97 5.85
CA VAL A 83 -3.93 4.36 5.60
C VAL A 83 -3.79 5.20 6.87
N GLU A 84 -4.24 4.70 8.03
CA GLU A 84 -4.12 5.41 9.30
C GLU A 84 -2.66 5.69 9.65
N GLN A 85 -1.77 4.71 9.46
CA GLN A 85 -0.32 4.88 9.68
C GLN A 85 0.32 5.87 8.71
N LEU A 86 -0.24 6.04 7.51
CA LEU A 86 0.22 7.01 6.52
C LEU A 86 -0.31 8.44 6.75
N ASN A 87 -1.38 8.59 7.53
CA ASN A 87 -1.97 9.90 7.85
C ASN A 87 -1.58 10.40 9.25
N ALA A 88 -0.82 9.61 10.02
CA ALA A 88 -0.40 9.92 11.39
C ALA A 88 0.84 10.83 11.43
#